data_AF-R9K4S7-F1
#
_entry.id   AF-R9K4S7-F1
#
_cell.length_a   1.000
_cell.length_b   1.000
_cell.length_c   1.000
_cell.angle_alpha   90.00
_cell.angle_beta   90.00
_cell.angle_gamma   90.00
#
_symmetry.space_group_name_H-M   'P 1'
#
loop_
_entity.id
_entity.type
_entity.pdbx_description
1 polymer ?
#
loop_
_entity_poly.entity_id
_entity_poly.type
_entity_poly.pdbx_seq_one_letter_code
_entity_poly.pdbx_strand_id
1 'polypeptide(L)'
;MLKKQVAVELMKHLVTHDWHGYSQVSRWGDGEGTCDAEVGGKVYKLEQGDRDCSSGVISAYEAAGISCGGATYTGNMRSCMCATGNFKWHPMSSGYVAQAGDIYLDEACHTAMCLSAVPDMLMEFAISENNGIDGAEGDQTGHESHIRTYYDYPWDGILECINREEAQNGTTVSNAPASEENNTLVGLTGGATRAILEVTGQAEQYYLDGHTIRPIGSLEELKAIKDLYKDIQTLERSKKQFQDLKDLLNR
;
A
#
# COMPACT_ATOMS: atom_id res chain seq x y z
N MET A 1 -5.96 11.27 -16.96
CA MET A 1 -6.13 11.63 -15.53
C MET A 1 -4.78 11.49 -14.86
N LEU A 2 -4.40 12.35 -13.91
CA LEU A 2 -3.14 12.19 -13.17
C LEU A 2 -3.24 11.02 -12.19
N LYS A 3 -2.14 10.31 -11.94
CA LYS A 3 -2.12 9.20 -10.96
C LYS A 3 -2.58 9.64 -9.57
N LYS A 4 -2.26 10.87 -9.14
CA LYS A 4 -2.74 11.38 -7.84
C LYS A 4 -4.26 11.56 -7.78
N GLN A 5 -4.90 11.88 -8.90
CA GLN A 5 -6.36 11.95 -8.98
C GLN A 5 -6.97 10.55 -8.92
N VAL A 6 -6.30 9.56 -9.53
CA VAL A 6 -6.67 8.16 -9.38
C VAL A 6 -6.57 7.73 -7.91
N ALA A 7 -5.48 8.04 -7.21
CA ALA A 7 -5.31 7.71 -5.80
C ALA A 7 -6.44 8.28 -4.92
N VAL A 8 -6.89 9.51 -5.19
CA VAL A 8 -8.05 10.11 -4.50
C VAL A 8 -9.32 9.30 -4.73
N GLU A 9 -9.63 8.93 -5.97
CA GLU A 9 -10.83 8.13 -6.27
C GLU A 9 -10.76 6.70 -5.70
N LEU A 10 -9.56 6.10 -5.68
CA LEU A 10 -9.36 4.78 -5.06
C LEU A 10 -9.52 4.85 -3.53
N MET A 11 -8.94 5.88 -2.89
CA MET A 11 -9.14 6.08 -1.45
C MET A 11 -10.62 6.32 -1.12
N LYS A 12 -11.30 7.12 -1.94
CA LYS A 12 -12.74 7.36 -1.80
C LYS A 12 -13.54 6.06 -1.92
N HIS A 13 -13.20 5.20 -2.87
CA HIS A 13 -13.82 3.89 -3.01
C HIS A 13 -13.58 3.04 -1.76
N LEU A 14 -12.33 2.97 -1.28
CA LEU A 14 -11.97 2.23 -0.06
C LEU A 14 -12.82 2.66 1.14
N VAL A 15 -13.01 3.96 1.37
CA VAL A 15 -13.75 4.47 2.55
C VAL A 15 -15.27 4.55 2.38
N THR A 16 -15.82 4.06 1.26
CA THR A 16 -17.27 4.09 1.00
C THR A 16 -17.85 2.75 0.55
N HIS A 17 -17.02 1.70 0.49
CA HIS A 17 -17.43 0.37 0.10
C HIS A 17 -17.35 -0.57 1.31
N ASP A 18 -18.46 -1.25 1.63
CA ASP A 18 -18.63 -2.05 2.84
C ASP A 18 -17.70 -3.28 2.96
N TRP A 19 -16.85 -3.53 1.97
CA TRP A 19 -15.85 -4.62 1.99
C TRP A 19 -14.53 -4.20 2.63
N HIS A 20 -14.44 -2.95 3.12
CA HIS A 20 -13.23 -2.38 3.65
C HIS A 20 -13.51 -1.78 5.04
N GLY A 21 -13.33 -2.60 6.07
CA GLY A 21 -13.46 -2.20 7.47
C GLY A 21 -12.13 -1.74 8.06
N TYR A 22 -12.12 -1.62 9.39
CA TYR A 22 -10.95 -1.18 10.14
C TYR A 22 -10.30 -2.32 10.94
N SER A 23 -9.02 -2.54 10.69
CA SER A 23 -8.18 -3.42 11.50
C SER A 23 -6.71 -3.00 11.45
N GLN A 24 -6.04 -3.06 12.60
CA GLN A 24 -4.57 -3.01 12.73
C GLN A 24 -3.94 -4.40 12.68
N VAL A 25 -4.74 -5.47 12.65
CA VAL A 25 -4.29 -6.87 12.58
C VAL A 25 -4.34 -7.36 11.12
N SER A 26 -5.53 -7.33 10.51
CA SER A 26 -5.83 -7.66 9.11
C SER A 26 -5.80 -6.37 8.28
N ARG A 27 -4.63 -5.76 8.16
CA ARG A 27 -4.53 -4.34 7.77
C ARG A 27 -4.16 -4.12 6.31
N TRP A 28 -3.95 -5.14 5.50
CA TRP A 28 -3.49 -4.97 4.12
C TRP A 28 -4.54 -5.34 3.06
N GLY A 29 -5.81 -5.37 3.45
CA GLY A 29 -6.84 -6.01 2.65
C GLY A 29 -6.56 -7.50 2.56
N ASP A 30 -6.44 -8.18 3.71
CA ASP A 30 -6.10 -9.59 3.77
C ASP A 30 -7.34 -10.51 3.57
N GLY A 31 -8.45 -9.93 3.09
CA GLY A 31 -9.69 -10.63 2.78
C GLY A 31 -9.63 -11.45 1.48
N GLU A 32 -10.69 -12.21 1.21
CA GLU A 32 -10.74 -13.09 0.03
C GLU A 32 -11.11 -12.32 -1.25
N GLY A 33 -10.10 -12.02 -2.08
CA GLY A 33 -10.29 -11.56 -3.45
C GLY A 33 -10.12 -10.06 -3.63
N THR A 34 -10.65 -9.55 -4.75
CA THR A 34 -10.48 -8.15 -5.15
C THR A 34 -11.81 -7.42 -5.26
N CYS A 35 -11.78 -6.12 -4.96
CA CYS A 35 -12.83 -5.15 -5.19
C CYS A 35 -12.46 -4.30 -6.41
N ASP A 36 -13.34 -4.25 -7.40
CA ASP A 36 -13.11 -3.54 -8.66
C ASP A 36 -13.58 -2.08 -8.52
N ALA A 37 -12.65 -1.13 -8.64
CA ALA A 37 -12.92 0.30 -8.66
C ALA A 37 -12.74 0.86 -10.08
N GLU A 38 -13.82 1.38 -10.69
CA GLU A 38 -13.75 2.03 -11.99
C GLU A 38 -13.37 3.52 -11.84
N VAL A 39 -12.20 3.89 -12.34
CA VAL A 39 -11.69 5.27 -12.30
C VAL A 39 -11.25 5.69 -13.70
N GLY A 40 -11.93 6.69 -14.25
CA GLY A 40 -11.59 7.24 -15.57
C GLY A 40 -11.67 6.24 -16.72
N GLY A 41 -12.61 5.27 -16.65
CA GLY A 41 -12.79 4.22 -17.66
C GLY A 41 -11.79 3.06 -17.57
N LYS A 42 -11.00 3.00 -16.49
CA LYS A 42 -10.12 1.87 -16.18
C LYS A 42 -10.57 1.22 -14.87
N VAL A 43 -10.54 -0.11 -14.83
CA VAL A 43 -10.77 -0.87 -13.60
C VAL A 43 -9.45 -1.04 -12.85
N TYR A 44 -9.47 -0.69 -11.57
CA TYR A 44 -8.41 -0.91 -10.61
C TYR A 44 -8.86 -2.00 -9.63
N LYS A 45 -7.99 -2.96 -9.36
CA LYS A 45 -8.27 -4.05 -8.42
C LYS A 45 -7.65 -3.68 -7.08
N LEU A 46 -8.49 -3.54 -6.06
CA LEU A 46 -8.10 -3.31 -4.68
C LEU A 46 -8.34 -4.61 -3.91
N GLU A 47 -7.42 -5.02 -3.04
CA GLU A 47 -7.66 -6.22 -2.22
C GLU A 47 -8.84 -5.99 -1.26
N GLN A 48 -9.71 -6.99 -1.14
CA GLN A 48 -10.82 -6.95 -0.19
C GLN A 48 -10.33 -7.02 1.25
N GLY A 49 -11.14 -6.54 2.18
CA GLY A 49 -10.82 -6.62 3.58
C GLY A 49 -10.28 -5.33 4.17
N ASP A 50 -9.83 -5.46 5.41
CA ASP A 50 -9.66 -4.36 6.34
C ASP A 50 -8.33 -3.66 6.17
N ARG A 51 -8.33 -2.42 6.62
CA ARG A 51 -7.19 -1.52 6.60
C ARG A 51 -7.14 -0.75 7.91
N ASP A 52 -5.95 -0.26 8.25
CA ASP A 52 -5.84 0.84 9.20
C ASP A 52 -5.65 2.16 8.47
N CYS A 53 -5.56 3.23 9.25
CA CYS A 53 -5.40 4.60 8.75
C CYS A 53 -4.30 4.71 7.67
N SER A 54 -3.13 4.12 7.94
CA SER A 54 -1.96 4.23 7.07
C SER A 54 -1.99 3.26 5.90
N SER A 55 -2.40 2.02 6.12
CA SER A 55 -2.45 1.04 5.03
C SER A 55 -3.51 1.39 4.00
N GLY A 56 -4.63 2.00 4.40
CA GLY A 56 -5.62 2.51 3.45
C GLY A 56 -5.05 3.58 2.51
N VAL A 57 -4.35 4.58 3.06
CA VAL A 57 -3.68 5.62 2.25
C VAL A 57 -2.60 5.01 1.35
N ILE A 58 -1.78 4.11 1.88
CA ILE A 58 -0.70 3.46 1.13
C ILE A 58 -1.27 2.59 -0.01
N SER A 59 -2.31 1.78 0.27
CA SER A 59 -2.99 0.95 -0.73
C SER A 59 -3.52 1.79 -1.90
N ALA A 60 -4.17 2.92 -1.61
CA ALA A 60 -4.70 3.80 -2.65
C ALA A 60 -3.59 4.36 -3.57
N TYR A 61 -2.46 4.77 -2.99
CA TYR A 61 -1.33 5.30 -3.75
C TYR A 61 -0.60 4.25 -4.57
N GLU A 62 -0.28 3.10 -3.97
CA GLU A 62 0.41 2.01 -4.66
C GLU A 62 -0.47 1.45 -5.79
N ALA A 63 -1.78 1.29 -5.57
CA ALA A 63 -2.72 0.88 -6.62
C ALA A 63 -2.84 1.90 -7.76
N ALA A 64 -2.72 3.20 -7.46
CA ALA A 64 -2.62 4.26 -8.47
C ALA A 64 -1.26 4.29 -9.20
N GLY A 65 -0.29 3.49 -8.76
CA GLY A 65 1.06 3.42 -9.31
C GLY A 65 1.97 4.57 -8.86
N ILE A 66 1.73 5.13 -7.68
CA ILE A 66 2.61 6.10 -7.01
C ILE A 66 3.27 5.37 -5.84
N SER A 67 4.57 5.15 -5.93
CA SER A 67 5.29 4.48 -4.86
C SER A 67 5.29 5.30 -3.58
N CYS A 68 5.04 4.62 -2.46
CA CYS A 68 5.14 5.12 -1.09
C CYS A 68 6.51 4.81 -0.45
N GLY A 69 7.47 4.26 -1.21
CA GLY A 69 8.84 4.07 -0.77
C GLY A 69 9.02 3.02 0.33
N GLY A 70 8.11 2.04 0.41
CA GLY A 70 8.13 1.01 1.45
C GLY A 70 7.58 1.49 2.80
N ALA A 71 6.82 2.59 2.84
CA ALA A 71 6.04 2.96 4.00
C ALA A 71 5.11 1.80 4.40
N THR A 72 4.95 1.57 5.70
CA THR A 72 4.12 0.48 6.23
C THR A 72 3.23 0.90 7.38
N TYR A 73 3.53 2.00 8.07
CA TYR A 73 2.73 2.56 9.17
C TYR A 73 2.99 4.06 9.29
N THR A 74 2.15 4.81 10.03
CA THR A 74 2.23 6.29 10.15
C THR A 74 3.65 6.80 10.41
N GLY A 75 4.37 6.20 11.35
CA GLY A 75 5.70 6.65 11.78
C GLY A 75 6.85 6.49 10.78
N ASN A 76 6.64 5.84 9.63
CA ASN A 76 7.62 5.83 8.54
C ASN A 76 7.11 6.46 7.23
N MET A 77 5.84 6.88 7.16
CA MET A 77 5.25 7.46 5.95
C MET A 77 6.05 8.67 5.48
N ARG A 78 6.33 9.64 6.35
CA ARG A 78 7.05 10.85 5.95
C ARG A 78 8.41 10.54 5.33
N SER A 79 9.23 9.75 6.02
CA SER A 79 10.58 9.42 5.55
C SER A 79 10.56 8.64 4.24
N CYS A 80 9.72 7.59 4.15
CA CYS A 80 9.66 6.71 2.98
C CYS A 80 9.06 7.42 1.77
N MET A 81 7.93 8.11 1.96
CA MET A 81 7.20 8.75 0.87
C MET A 81 7.97 9.95 0.32
N CYS A 82 8.59 10.77 1.16
CA CYS A 82 9.44 11.87 0.68
C CYS A 82 10.67 11.36 -0.10
N ALA A 83 11.26 10.23 0.32
CA ALA A 83 12.44 9.66 -0.35
C ALA A 83 12.17 9.21 -1.80
N THR A 84 10.90 8.97 -2.16
CA THR A 84 10.53 8.64 -3.55
C THR A 84 10.61 9.82 -4.51
N GLY A 85 10.58 11.06 -3.99
CA GLY A 85 10.40 12.27 -4.80
C GLY A 85 8.96 12.53 -5.25
N ASN A 86 7.99 11.66 -4.93
CA ASN A 86 6.57 11.87 -5.23
C ASN A 86 5.85 12.76 -4.21
N PHE A 87 6.45 12.95 -3.03
CA PHE A 87 5.85 13.65 -1.91
C PHE A 87 6.78 14.72 -1.33
N LYS A 88 6.18 15.80 -0.81
CA LYS A 88 6.86 16.88 -0.14
C LYS A 88 6.25 17.13 1.25
N TRP A 89 7.10 17.21 2.27
CA TRP A 89 6.67 17.48 3.63
C TRP A 89 6.43 18.98 3.89
N HIS A 90 5.33 19.29 4.55
CA HIS A 90 5.02 20.59 5.12
C HIS A 90 4.62 20.41 6.59
N PRO A 91 5.38 20.93 7.58
CA PRO A 91 4.92 20.90 8.97
C PRO A 91 3.64 21.73 9.12
N MET A 92 2.76 21.41 10.08
CA MET A 92 1.51 22.16 10.27
C MET A 92 1.74 23.67 10.48
N SER A 93 2.86 24.05 11.08
CA SER A 93 3.26 25.45 11.29
C SER A 93 3.60 26.23 10.01
N SER A 94 3.71 25.57 8.85
CA SER A 94 4.04 26.22 7.58
C SER A 94 2.90 27.05 6.97
N GLY A 95 1.65 26.80 7.40
CA GLY A 95 0.46 27.40 6.79
C GLY A 95 0.11 26.82 5.41
N TYR A 96 0.71 25.69 5.02
CA TYR A 96 0.32 24.97 3.81
C TYR A 96 -1.13 24.47 3.95
N VAL A 97 -1.93 24.66 2.90
CA VAL A 97 -3.33 24.20 2.85
C VAL A 97 -3.39 22.94 1.99
N ALA A 98 -3.76 21.83 2.61
CA ALA A 98 -3.89 20.54 1.94
C ALA A 98 -4.81 20.64 0.71
N GLN A 99 -4.41 19.98 -0.37
CA GLN A 99 -5.20 19.80 -1.58
C GLN A 99 -5.64 18.34 -1.70
N ALA A 100 -6.62 18.07 -2.57
CA ALA A 100 -7.05 16.70 -2.84
C ALA A 100 -5.86 15.79 -3.18
N GLY A 101 -5.72 14.70 -2.42
CA GLY A 101 -4.60 13.75 -2.47
C GLY A 101 -3.58 13.97 -1.36
N ASP A 102 -3.39 15.19 -0.86
CA ASP A 102 -2.41 15.42 0.21
C ASP A 102 -2.81 14.67 1.49
N ILE A 103 -1.82 14.31 2.31
CA ILE A 103 -2.02 13.44 3.47
C ILE A 103 -1.78 14.26 4.74
N TYR A 104 -2.79 14.37 5.59
CA TYR A 104 -2.62 14.81 6.97
C TYR A 104 -1.99 13.67 7.76
N LEU A 105 -0.85 13.93 8.42
CA LEU A 105 -0.09 12.92 9.12
C LEU A 105 0.25 13.36 10.55
N ASP A 106 -0.11 12.50 11.50
CA ASP A 106 0.47 12.42 12.82
C ASP A 106 1.37 11.17 12.80
N GLU A 107 2.68 11.37 12.92
CA GLU A 107 3.69 10.31 12.78
C GLU A 107 3.55 9.25 13.91
N ALA A 108 2.78 9.50 14.97
CA ALA A 108 2.59 8.58 16.09
C ALA A 108 1.28 7.77 16.02
N CYS A 109 0.18 8.36 15.55
CA CYS A 109 -1.16 7.84 15.84
C CYS A 109 -2.10 7.72 14.65
N HIS A 110 -2.08 8.66 13.69
CA HIS A 110 -3.15 8.70 12.68
C HIS A 110 -2.74 9.35 11.37
N THR A 111 -3.45 9.01 10.29
CA THR A 111 -3.27 9.62 8.98
C THR A 111 -4.57 9.62 8.19
N ALA A 112 -4.77 10.66 7.39
CA ALA A 112 -5.97 10.83 6.58
C ALA A 112 -5.63 11.49 5.23
N MET A 113 -6.29 11.07 4.16
CA MET A 113 -6.13 11.71 2.85
C MET A 113 -7.14 12.85 2.69
N CYS A 114 -6.67 14.02 2.26
CA CYS A 114 -7.52 15.13 1.89
C CYS A 114 -8.30 14.80 0.60
N LEU A 115 -9.62 14.91 0.64
CA LEU A 115 -10.51 14.77 -0.51
C LEU A 115 -10.73 16.11 -1.23
N SER A 116 -10.84 17.20 -0.48
CA SER A 116 -11.02 18.55 -1.03
C SER A 116 -10.52 19.59 -0.05
N ALA A 117 -10.01 20.72 -0.56
CA ALA A 117 -9.57 21.84 0.26
C ALA A 117 -10.72 22.75 0.74
N VAL A 118 -11.81 22.84 -0.05
CA VAL A 118 -12.97 23.68 0.25
C VAL A 118 -14.29 22.96 -0.11
N PRO A 119 -15.12 22.57 0.88
CA PRO A 119 -14.75 22.47 2.30
C PRO A 119 -13.55 21.51 2.47
N ASP A 120 -12.81 21.67 3.56
CA ASP A 120 -11.75 20.71 3.89
C ASP A 120 -12.38 19.38 4.31
N MET A 121 -12.15 18.35 3.51
CA MET A 121 -12.74 17.02 3.67
C MET A 121 -11.64 15.97 3.73
N LEU A 122 -11.79 15.01 4.65
CA LEU A 122 -10.84 13.94 4.92
C LEU A 122 -11.48 12.58 4.60
N MET A 123 -10.64 11.65 4.13
CA MET A 123 -10.92 10.23 3.96
C MET A 123 -10.01 9.45 4.89
N GLU A 124 -10.60 8.65 5.79
CA GLU A 124 -9.84 7.95 6.83
C GLU A 124 -10.45 6.59 7.20
N PHE A 125 -9.56 5.68 7.61
CA PHE A 125 -9.87 4.47 8.36
C PHE A 125 -9.58 4.77 9.83
N ALA A 126 -10.56 4.65 10.72
CA ALA A 126 -10.49 5.27 12.05
C ALA A 126 -10.55 4.28 13.22
N ILE A 127 -11.53 3.39 13.26
CA ILE A 127 -11.77 2.51 14.42
C ILE A 127 -12.68 1.34 14.04
N SER A 128 -12.53 0.18 14.66
CA SER A 128 -13.42 -0.96 14.42
C SER A 128 -14.79 -0.80 15.11
N GLU A 129 -15.77 -1.61 14.71
CA GLU A 129 -17.09 -1.75 15.35
C GLU A 129 -17.03 -2.02 16.87
N ASN A 130 -15.93 -2.60 17.33
CA ASN A 130 -15.69 -2.89 18.75
C ASN A 130 -15.09 -1.71 19.53
N ASN A 131 -15.04 -0.51 18.94
CA ASN A 131 -14.30 0.65 19.45
C ASN A 131 -12.82 0.31 19.74
N GLY A 132 -12.21 -0.51 18.88
CA GLY A 132 -10.90 -1.08 19.10
C GLY A 132 -10.02 -1.06 17.86
N ILE A 133 -8.96 -1.87 17.92
CA ILE A 133 -7.97 -1.98 16.86
C ILE A 133 -8.28 -3.08 15.85
N ASP A 134 -9.31 -3.88 16.07
CA ASP A 134 -9.63 -5.06 15.26
C ASP A 134 -11.10 -5.45 15.43
N GLY A 135 -11.64 -6.14 14.43
CA GLY A 135 -13.06 -6.38 14.27
C GLY A 135 -13.38 -7.55 13.34
N ALA A 136 -14.65 -7.67 12.99
CA ALA A 136 -15.07 -8.52 11.87
C ALA A 136 -14.71 -7.86 10.54
N GLU A 137 -14.24 -8.66 9.59
CA GLU A 137 -13.80 -8.19 8.26
C GLU A 137 -14.92 -7.47 7.49
N GLY A 138 -14.58 -6.34 6.89
CA GLY A 138 -15.50 -5.42 6.20
C GLY A 138 -16.07 -4.35 7.14
N ASP A 139 -16.61 -3.27 6.60
CA ASP A 139 -17.19 -2.21 7.43
C ASP A 139 -18.53 -2.65 8.02
N GLN A 140 -18.56 -2.94 9.32
CA GLN A 140 -19.77 -3.44 9.97
C GLN A 140 -20.74 -2.32 10.36
N THR A 141 -20.27 -1.07 10.41
CA THR A 141 -21.02 0.05 11.00
C THR A 141 -21.32 1.17 10.02
N GLY A 142 -20.68 1.17 8.85
CA GLY A 142 -20.66 2.33 7.94
C GLY A 142 -19.80 3.49 8.45
N HIS A 143 -18.99 3.25 9.50
CA HIS A 143 -18.23 4.26 10.22
C HIS A 143 -16.78 3.86 10.49
N GLU A 144 -16.40 2.63 10.19
CA GLU A 144 -15.02 2.15 10.42
C GLU A 144 -14.02 2.86 9.51
N SER A 145 -14.50 3.20 8.31
CA SER A 145 -13.89 4.14 7.39
C SER A 145 -14.94 5.12 6.90
N HIS A 146 -14.55 6.37 6.62
CA HIS A 146 -15.53 7.38 6.21
C HIS A 146 -14.91 8.62 5.57
N ILE A 147 -15.80 9.41 4.96
CA ILE A 147 -15.55 10.77 4.53
C ILE A 147 -16.15 11.72 5.57
N ARG A 148 -15.37 12.70 6.05
CA ARG A 148 -15.86 13.72 6.98
C ARG A 148 -15.22 15.08 6.73
N THR A 149 -15.82 16.13 7.27
CA THR A 149 -15.18 17.44 7.36
C THR A 149 -13.94 17.37 8.24
N TYR A 150 -12.94 18.19 7.90
CA TYR A 150 -11.77 18.41 8.74
C TYR A 150 -12.16 18.63 10.20
N TYR A 151 -11.32 18.10 11.09
CA TYR A 151 -11.41 18.25 12.53
C TYR A 151 -10.02 18.56 13.08
N ASP A 152 -10.00 19.32 14.17
CA ASP A 152 -8.75 19.64 14.84
C ASP A 152 -8.19 18.39 15.53
N TYR A 153 -7.01 17.96 15.09
CA TYR A 153 -6.24 16.83 15.59
C TYR A 153 -4.77 17.27 15.62
N PRO A 154 -3.92 16.75 16.52
CA PRO A 154 -2.52 17.16 16.66
C PRO A 154 -1.61 16.70 15.49
N TRP A 155 -2.03 16.91 14.24
CA TRP A 155 -1.25 16.62 13.05
C TRP A 155 0.15 17.21 13.13
N ASP A 156 1.18 16.41 12.81
CA ASP A 156 2.55 16.90 12.69
C ASP A 156 2.75 17.73 11.43
N GLY A 157 2.06 17.34 10.35
CA GLY A 157 2.12 18.04 9.08
C GLY A 157 1.34 17.38 7.96
N ILE A 158 1.63 17.84 6.76
CA ILE A 158 1.00 17.43 5.51
C ILE A 158 2.07 16.89 4.55
N LEU A 159 1.85 15.70 4.00
CA LEU A 159 2.58 15.22 2.83
C LEU A 159 1.83 15.65 1.57
N GLU A 160 2.35 16.66 0.88
CA GLU A 160 1.87 17.10 -0.42
C GLU A 160 2.21 16.05 -1.48
N CYS A 161 1.22 15.56 -2.23
CA CYS A 161 1.47 14.71 -3.39
C CYS A 161 1.83 15.56 -4.61
N ILE A 162 3.13 15.64 -4.90
CA ILE A 162 3.68 16.41 -6.02
C ILE A 162 3.81 15.61 -7.32
N ASN A 163 3.41 14.33 -7.32
CA ASN A 163 3.41 13.49 -8.53
C ASN A 163 2.48 14.09 -9.61
N ARG A 164 3.02 14.23 -10.83
CA ARG A 164 2.33 14.78 -12.01
C ARG A 164 2.27 13.80 -13.17
N GLU A 165 2.52 12.52 -12.91
CA GLU A 165 2.46 11.50 -13.95
C GLU A 165 1.01 11.23 -14.33
N GLU A 166 0.78 10.97 -15.61
CA GLU A 166 -0.52 10.54 -16.10
C GLU A 166 -0.73 9.04 -15.84
N ALA A 167 -1.95 8.68 -15.46
CA ALA A 167 -2.39 7.29 -15.55
C ALA A 167 -2.52 6.94 -17.03
N GLN A 168 -1.85 5.86 -17.47
CA GLN A 168 -1.90 5.47 -18.88
C GLN A 168 -3.34 5.10 -19.28
N ASN A 169 -3.86 5.77 -20.31
CA ASN A 169 -5.12 5.41 -20.95
C ASN A 169 -4.89 4.13 -21.77
N GLY A 170 -5.62 3.06 -21.44
CA GLY A 170 -5.64 1.86 -22.27
C GLY A 170 -6.14 2.22 -23.67
N THR A 171 -5.25 2.19 -24.66
CA THR A 171 -5.68 2.20 -26.06
C THR A 171 -6.25 0.82 -26.35
N THR A 172 -7.50 0.77 -26.79
CA THR A 172 -8.15 -0.42 -27.33
C THR A 172 -7.30 -0.98 -28.48
N VAL A 173 -6.60 -2.09 -28.26
CA VAL A 173 -6.14 -2.96 -29.35
C VAL A 173 -7.24 -3.97 -29.63
N SER A 174 -7.90 -3.78 -30.78
CA SER A 174 -8.89 -4.70 -31.32
C SER A 174 -8.25 -6.03 -31.71
N ASN A 175 -8.77 -7.11 -31.11
CA ASN A 175 -8.82 -8.52 -31.54
C ASN A 175 -7.55 -9.20 -32.09
N ALA A 176 -6.95 -10.04 -31.24
CA ALA A 176 -6.44 -11.38 -31.58
C ALA A 176 -6.83 -12.33 -30.41
N PRO A 177 -7.10 -13.63 -30.66
CA PRO A 177 -7.93 -14.45 -29.77
C PRO A 177 -7.23 -14.82 -28.46
N ALA A 178 -8.05 -15.02 -27.44
CA ALA A 178 -7.68 -15.34 -26.08
C ALA A 178 -6.80 -16.60 -25.95
N SER A 179 -5.78 -16.50 -25.09
CA SER A 179 -5.41 -17.58 -24.19
C SER A 179 -4.88 -16.99 -22.89
N GLU A 180 -5.53 -17.36 -21.78
CA GLU A 180 -5.21 -16.99 -20.40
C GLU A 180 -3.74 -17.30 -20.07
N GLU A 181 -2.97 -16.31 -19.62
CA GLU A 181 -1.66 -16.52 -19.01
C GLU A 181 -1.66 -16.01 -17.57
N ASN A 182 -1.63 -16.96 -16.65
CA ASN A 182 -1.49 -16.78 -15.20
C ASN A 182 -0.05 -16.37 -14.86
N ASN A 183 0.16 -15.10 -14.48
CA ASN A 183 1.42 -14.64 -13.90
C ASN A 183 1.34 -14.68 -12.37
N THR A 184 1.92 -15.72 -11.79
CA THR A 184 1.97 -15.91 -10.33
C THR A 184 3.14 -15.10 -9.74
N LEU A 185 2.82 -14.01 -9.04
CA LEU A 185 3.74 -13.27 -8.19
C LEU A 185 3.87 -14.01 -6.84
N VAL A 186 5.04 -14.55 -6.51
CA VAL A 186 5.30 -15.13 -5.19
C VAL A 186 6.04 -14.09 -4.34
N GLY A 187 5.32 -13.43 -3.42
CA GLY A 187 5.85 -12.49 -2.42
C GLY A 187 6.77 -13.13 -1.37
N LEU A 188 7.43 -12.44 -0.42
CA LEU A 188 7.43 -11.05 0.07
C LEU A 188 8.59 -10.90 1.10
N THR A 189 8.96 -9.64 1.42
CA THR A 189 9.52 -9.09 2.68
C THR A 189 10.81 -9.64 3.31
N GLY A 190 11.76 -8.74 3.62
CA GLY A 190 12.89 -9.02 4.51
C GLY A 190 14.21 -8.42 4.02
N GLY A 191 14.94 -7.73 4.89
CA GLY A 191 16.14 -6.95 4.57
C GLY A 191 17.20 -7.73 3.80
N ALA A 192 17.79 -7.05 2.81
CA ALA A 192 18.69 -7.59 1.77
C ALA A 192 17.97 -8.58 0.82
N THR A 193 16.91 -8.12 0.16
CA THR A 193 16.07 -8.97 -0.69
C THR A 193 16.83 -9.41 -1.94
N ARG A 194 17.12 -10.72 -2.03
CA ARG A 194 17.39 -11.41 -3.29
C ARG A 194 16.17 -12.22 -3.69
N ALA A 195 15.47 -11.80 -4.74
CA ALA A 195 14.27 -12.47 -5.26
C ALA A 195 14.50 -12.95 -6.69
N ILE A 196 14.01 -14.14 -7.05
CA ILE A 196 14.10 -14.67 -8.42
C ILE A 196 12.82 -14.27 -9.17
N LEU A 197 12.96 -13.57 -10.29
CA LEU A 197 11.86 -13.29 -11.23
C LEU A 197 11.94 -14.27 -12.40
N GLU A 198 10.93 -15.11 -12.55
CA GLU A 198 10.67 -15.82 -13.81
C GLU A 198 9.81 -14.92 -14.68
N VAL A 199 10.41 -14.28 -15.68
CA VAL A 199 9.70 -13.45 -16.67
C VAL A 199 9.31 -14.38 -17.83
N THR A 200 8.06 -14.82 -17.87
CA THR A 200 7.56 -15.67 -18.95
C THR A 200 7.40 -14.85 -20.23
N GLY A 201 8.06 -15.30 -21.31
CA GLY A 201 8.08 -14.63 -22.63
C GLY A 201 9.48 -14.36 -23.19
N GLN A 202 10.53 -14.46 -22.36
CA GLN A 202 11.93 -14.52 -22.79
C GLN A 202 12.65 -15.66 -22.05
N ALA A 203 13.62 -16.31 -22.69
CA ALA A 203 14.34 -17.46 -22.12
C ALA A 203 15.30 -17.11 -20.96
N GLU A 204 15.17 -15.92 -20.37
CA GLU A 204 16.12 -15.35 -19.42
C GLU A 204 15.45 -15.18 -18.05
N GLN A 205 16.05 -15.79 -17.03
CA GLN A 205 15.62 -15.66 -15.65
C GLN A 205 16.45 -14.57 -14.96
N TYR A 206 15.88 -13.87 -13.98
CA TYR A 206 16.53 -12.74 -13.31
C TYR A 206 16.47 -12.91 -11.79
N TYR A 207 17.40 -12.28 -11.07
CA TYR A 207 17.34 -12.14 -9.62
C TYR A 207 17.61 -10.71 -9.18
N LEU A 208 17.01 -10.31 -8.06
CA LEU A 208 17.30 -9.06 -7.37
C LEU A 208 18.54 -9.25 -6.49
N ASP A 209 19.44 -8.28 -6.46
CA ASP A 209 20.60 -8.19 -5.58
C ASP A 209 20.56 -6.83 -4.89
N GLY A 210 19.87 -6.79 -3.74
CA GLY A 210 19.46 -5.53 -3.13
C GLY A 210 18.46 -4.81 -4.04
N HIS A 211 18.86 -3.71 -4.66
CA HIS A 211 18.03 -2.92 -5.57
C HIS A 211 18.37 -3.13 -7.06
N THR A 212 19.30 -4.04 -7.37
CA THR A 212 19.74 -4.28 -8.76
C THR A 212 19.11 -5.55 -9.31
N ILE A 213 18.49 -5.48 -10.49
CA ILE A 213 18.05 -6.66 -11.23
C ILE A 213 19.24 -7.22 -12.02
N ARG A 214 19.55 -8.51 -11.86
CA ARG A 214 20.65 -9.21 -12.53
C ARG A 214 20.12 -10.44 -13.28
N PRO A 215 20.59 -10.71 -14.52
CA PRO A 215 20.26 -11.95 -15.22
C PRO A 215 20.93 -13.16 -14.56
N ILE A 216 20.29 -14.33 -14.62
CA ILE A 216 20.81 -15.62 -14.16
C ILE A 216 21.53 -16.28 -15.34
N GLY A 217 22.83 -16.52 -15.19
CA GLY A 217 23.69 -17.02 -16.27
C GLY A 217 23.74 -18.54 -16.41
N SER A 218 23.23 -19.30 -15.43
CA SER A 218 23.25 -20.78 -15.47
C SER A 218 22.21 -21.46 -14.57
N LEU A 219 21.92 -22.74 -14.86
CA LEU A 219 21.07 -23.59 -13.99
C LEU A 219 21.70 -23.88 -12.63
N GLU A 220 23.04 -23.90 -12.53
CA GLU A 220 23.74 -24.08 -11.25
C GLU A 220 23.59 -22.84 -10.36
N GLU A 221 23.70 -21.65 -10.96
CA GLU A 221 23.44 -20.37 -10.29
C GLU A 221 21.99 -20.28 -9.81
N LEU A 222 21.02 -20.69 -10.64
CA LEU A 222 19.62 -20.76 -10.25
C LEU A 222 19.39 -21.64 -9.01
N LYS A 223 19.99 -22.83 -8.99
CA LYS A 223 19.86 -23.77 -7.87
C LYS A 223 20.45 -23.18 -6.59
N ALA A 224 21.64 -22.59 -6.68
CA ALA A 224 22.30 -21.95 -5.54
C ALA A 224 21.46 -20.79 -4.96
N ILE A 225 20.85 -19.97 -5.81
CA ILE A 225 19.98 -18.87 -5.36
C ILE A 225 18.69 -19.41 -4.71
N LYS A 226 18.07 -20.46 -5.28
CA LYS A 226 16.87 -21.10 -4.69
C LYS A 226 17.16 -21.73 -3.33
N ASP A 227 18.32 -22.35 -3.14
CA ASP A 227 18.70 -22.95 -1.86
C ASP A 227 18.99 -21.86 -0.81
N LEU A 228 19.70 -20.78 -1.19
CA LEU A 228 19.94 -19.63 -0.31
C LEU A 228 18.63 -18.96 0.16
N TYR A 229 17.64 -18.86 -0.72
CA TYR A 229 16.33 -18.29 -0.38
C TYR A 229 15.59 -19.10 0.69
N LYS A 230 15.62 -20.44 0.60
CA LYS A 230 15.01 -21.33 1.61
C LYS A 230 15.67 -21.19 2.97
N ASP A 231 16.99 -21.02 3.00
CA ASP A 231 17.75 -20.83 4.23
C ASP A 231 17.39 -19.50 4.91
N ILE A 232 17.23 -18.41 4.14
CA ILE A 232 16.82 -17.09 4.63
C ILE A 232 15.42 -17.15 5.24
N GLN A 233 14.44 -17.74 4.55
CA GLN A 233 13.07 -17.86 5.07
C GLN A 233 13.03 -18.67 6.38
N THR A 234 13.86 -19.70 6.49
CA THR A 234 13.98 -20.50 7.71
C THR A 234 14.55 -19.67 8.86
N LEU A 235 15.61 -18.89 8.59
CA LEU A 235 16.22 -17.98 9.56
C LEU A 235 15.27 -16.88 10.05
N GLU A 236 14.48 -16.28 9.18
CA GLU A 236 13.51 -15.24 9.55
C GLU A 236 12.39 -15.78 10.43
N ARG A 237 11.87 -16.98 10.11
CA ARG A 237 10.90 -17.68 10.98
C ARG A 237 11.50 -17.97 12.35
N SER A 238 12.74 -18.44 12.42
CA SER A 238 13.42 -18.69 13.70
C SER A 238 13.67 -17.40 14.49
N LYS A 239 14.01 -16.28 13.83
CA LYS A 239 14.16 -14.97 14.49
C LYS A 239 12.85 -14.46 15.07
N LYS A 240 11.75 -14.58 14.32
CA LYS A 240 10.41 -14.22 14.80
C LYS A 240 10.01 -15.04 16.03
N GLN A 241 10.13 -16.37 15.95
CA GLN A 241 9.85 -17.27 17.07
C GLN A 241 10.70 -16.95 18.32
N PHE A 242 11.96 -16.58 18.14
CA PHE A 242 12.84 -16.20 19.25
C PHE A 242 12.46 -14.85 19.87
N GLN A 243 12.00 -13.91 19.06
CA GLN A 243 11.51 -12.62 19.53
C GLN A 243 10.21 -12.80 20.33
N ASP A 244 9.27 -13.58 19.81
CA ASP A 244 8.01 -13.90 20.49
C ASP A 244 8.27 -14.58 21.85
N LEU A 245 9.26 -15.48 21.93
CA LEU A 245 9.66 -16.14 23.18
C LEU A 245 10.26 -15.17 24.20
N LYS A 246 11.07 -14.20 23.76
CA LYS A 246 11.61 -13.15 24.62
C LYS A 246 10.51 -12.27 25.19
N ASP A 247 9.53 -11.91 24.37
CA ASP A 247 8.43 -11.03 24.78
C ASP A 247 7.49 -11.74 25.77
N LEU A 248 7.40 -13.07 25.71
CA LEU A 248 6.72 -13.92 26.70
C LEU A 248 7.48 -14.04 28.03
N LEU A 249 8.81 -14.11 28.00
CA LEU A 249 9.65 -14.22 29.22
C LEU A 249 9.77 -12.89 29.98
N ASN A 250 9.48 -11.76 29.33
CA ASN A 250 9.53 -10.42 29.91
C ASN A 250 8.16 -9.94 30.45
N ARG A 251 7.15 -10.82 30.53
CA ARG A 251 5.83 -10.59 31.15
C ARG A 251 5.73 -11.38 32.46
#